data_AF-A0A1Q3LPH4-F1
#
_entry.id   AF-A0A1Q3LPH4-F1
#
_cell.length_a   1.000
_cell.length_b   1.000
_cell.length_c   1.000
_cell.angle_alpha   90.00
_cell.angle_beta   90.00
_cell.angle_gamma   90.00
#
_symmetry.space_group_name_H-M   'P 1'
#
loop_
_entity.id
_entity.type
_entity.pdbx_description
1 polymer ?
#
loop_
_entity_poly.entity_id
_entity_poly.type
_entity_poly.pdbx_seq_one_letter_code
_entity_poly.pdbx_strand_id
1 'polypeptide(L)' 'MLHVAKFGVLAAFAVTVAACGNNPTDRALTGGAIGAGTGAVVGSTMGAPVAGAVVGGLGGAAIGAATTPRNDYYYR' A
#
# COMPACT_ATOMS: atom_id res chain seq x y z
N MET A 1 8.71 16.51 -14.85
CA MET A 1 9.65 15.72 -14.00
C MET A 1 9.69 16.24 -12.56
N LEU A 2 9.96 17.54 -12.32
CA LEU A 2 9.99 18.12 -10.97
C LEU A 2 8.69 17.98 -10.15
N HIS A 3 7.51 18.06 -10.80
CA HIS A 3 6.21 17.87 -10.16
C HIS A 3 5.97 16.43 -9.68
N VAL A 4 6.40 15.42 -10.46
CA VAL A 4 6.23 14.00 -10.11
C VAL A 4 7.06 13.64 -8.87
N ALA A 5 8.27 14.19 -8.75
CA ALA A 5 9.10 14.02 -7.55
C ALA A 5 8.45 14.68 -6.31
N LYS A 6 7.84 15.87 -6.46
CA LYS A 6 7.13 16.57 -5.38
C LYS A 6 5.88 15.82 -4.92
N PHE A 7 5.10 15.27 -5.86
CA PHE A 7 3.99 14.37 -5.55
C PHE A 7 4.46 13.05 -4.94
N GLY A 8 5.60 12.52 -5.37
CA GLY A 8 6.20 11.30 -4.82
C GLY A 8 6.59 11.44 -3.35
N VAL A 9 7.17 12.58 -2.95
CA VAL A 9 7.52 12.86 -1.56
C VAL A 9 6.27 12.99 -0.67
N LEU A 10 5.23 13.69 -1.16
CA LEU A 10 3.94 13.79 -0.46
C LEU A 10 3.26 12.44 -0.31
N ALA A 11 3.26 11.61 -1.36
CA ALA A 11 2.73 10.26 -1.32
C ALA A 11 3.50 9.39 -0.32
N ALA A 12 4.83 9.43 -0.34
CA ALA A 12 5.67 8.69 0.61
C ALA A 12 5.39 9.11 2.07
N PHE A 13 5.21 10.41 2.33
CA PHE A 13 4.81 10.92 3.65
C PHE A 13 3.40 10.48 4.05
N ALA A 14 2.44 10.47 3.12
CA ALA A 14 1.10 9.96 3.40
C ALA A 14 1.12 8.45 3.72
N VAL A 15 1.98 7.67 3.04
CA VAL A 15 2.18 6.24 3.32
C VAL A 15 2.79 6.02 4.69
N THR A 16 3.78 6.81 5.11
CA THR A 16 4.39 6.65 6.44
C THR A 16 3.43 7.04 7.57
N VAL A 17 2.59 8.06 7.37
CA VAL A 17 1.54 8.45 8.32
C VAL A 17 0.42 7.40 8.38
N ALA A 18 -0.02 6.85 7.25
CA ALA A 18 -1.00 5.77 7.21
C ALA A 18 -0.44 4.45 7.78
N ALA A 19 0.86 4.22 7.64
CA ALA A 19 1.58 3.16 8.33
C ALA A 19 1.74 3.42 9.83
N CYS A 20 1.34 4.57 10.38
CA CYS A 20 1.16 4.75 11.81
C CYS A 20 -0.25 4.30 12.27
N GLY A 21 -1.13 3.96 11.33
CA GLY A 21 -2.42 3.35 11.58
C GLY A 21 -2.26 2.02 12.30
N ASN A 22 -2.86 1.93 13.49
CA ASN A 22 -2.85 0.75 14.33
C ASN A 22 -3.99 -0.24 14.00
N ASN A 23 -4.85 0.13 13.04
CA ASN A 23 -5.99 -0.67 12.62
C ASN A 23 -5.62 -1.55 11.41
N PRO A 24 -6.06 -2.82 11.39
CA PRO A 24 -5.76 -3.72 10.30
C PRO A 24 -6.38 -3.31 8.98
N THR A 25 -7.57 -2.71 9.03
CA THR A 25 -8.29 -2.23 7.85
C THR A 25 -7.56 -1.07 7.16
N ASP A 26 -7.07 -0.09 7.93
CA ASP A 26 -6.34 1.06 7.37
C ASP A 26 -5.05 0.62 6.67
N ARG A 27 -4.29 -0.30 7.27
CA ARG A 27 -3.08 -0.86 6.66
C ARG A 27 -3.37 -1.73 5.45
N ALA A 28 -4.45 -2.50 5.46
CA ALA A 28 -4.88 -3.28 4.31
C ALA A 28 -5.30 -2.38 3.14
N LEU A 29 -6.09 -1.34 3.40
CA LEU A 29 -6.55 -0.39 2.38
C LEU A 29 -5.38 0.37 1.76
N THR A 30 -4.47 0.90 2.59
CA THR A 30 -3.31 1.64 2.09
C THR A 30 -2.30 0.73 1.39
N GLY A 31 -1.97 -0.43 1.97
CA GLY A 31 -1.12 -1.43 1.32
C GLY A 31 -1.69 -1.89 -0.02
N GLY A 32 -3.01 -2.07 -0.11
CA GLY A 32 -3.68 -2.43 -1.36
C GLY A 32 -3.70 -1.32 -2.39
N ALA A 33 -3.96 -0.07 -1.99
CA ALA A 33 -3.92 1.06 -2.91
C ALA A 33 -2.51 1.28 -3.50
N ILE A 34 -1.48 1.20 -2.66
CA ILE A 34 -0.08 1.36 -3.08
C ILE A 34 0.34 0.19 -3.97
N GLY A 35 0.02 -1.04 -3.56
CA GLY A 35 0.29 -2.25 -4.32
C GLY A 35 -0.41 -2.25 -5.68
N ALA A 36 -1.64 -1.74 -5.76
CA ALA A 36 -2.36 -1.61 -7.03
C ALA A 36 -1.73 -0.55 -7.93
N GLY A 37 -1.36 0.62 -7.39
CA GLY A 37 -0.71 1.68 -8.17
C GLY A 37 0.65 1.25 -8.71
N THR A 38 1.51 0.69 -7.86
CA THR A 38 2.82 0.17 -8.26
C THR A 38 2.70 -1.03 -9.19
N GLY A 39 1.78 -1.96 -8.89
CA GLY A 39 1.48 -3.11 -9.72
C GLY A 39 0.93 -2.74 -11.10
N ALA A 40 0.15 -1.67 -11.22
CA ALA A 40 -0.31 -1.16 -12.52
C ALA A 40 0.85 -0.61 -13.36
N VAL A 41 1.74 0.17 -12.74
CA VAL A 41 2.93 0.73 -13.41
C VAL A 41 3.84 -0.40 -13.90
N VAL A 42 4.15 -1.39 -13.06
CA VAL A 42 4.98 -2.54 -13.45
C VAL A 42 4.23 -3.45 -14.44
N GLY A 43 2.95 -3.72 -14.22
CA GLY A 43 2.14 -4.54 -15.11
C GLY A 43 2.00 -3.94 -16.51
N SER A 44 2.02 -2.60 -16.61
CA SER A 44 2.00 -1.91 -17.91
C SER A 44 3.23 -2.18 -18.76
N THR A 45 4.40 -2.45 -18.16
CA THR A 45 5.63 -2.80 -18.91
C THR A 45 5.55 -4.21 -19.50
N MET A 46 4.72 -5.07 -18.90
CA MET A 46 4.45 -6.44 -19.34
C MET A 46 3.22 -6.54 -20.24
N GLY A 47 2.57 -5.41 -20.59
CA GLY A 47 1.33 -5.38 -21.39
C GLY A 47 0.06 -5.79 -20.62
N ALA A 48 0.13 -5.99 -19.31
CA ALA A 48 -0.97 -6.44 -18.46
C ALA A 48 -1.16 -5.53 -17.22
N PRO A 49 -1.50 -4.23 -17.40
CA PRO A 49 -1.59 -3.27 -16.31
C PRO A 49 -2.67 -3.64 -15.28
N VAL A 50 -3.82 -4.14 -15.73
CA VAL A 50 -4.92 -4.54 -14.84
C VAL A 50 -4.54 -5.76 -14.01
N ALA A 51 -3.88 -6.75 -14.61
CA ALA A 51 -3.42 -7.93 -13.87
C ALA A 51 -2.39 -7.55 -12.80
N GLY A 52 -1.42 -6.69 -13.16
CA GLY A 52 -0.45 -6.17 -12.21
C GLY A 52 -1.09 -5.37 -11.07
N ALA A 53 -2.09 -4.53 -11.37
CA ALA A 53 -2.83 -3.77 -10.37
C ALA A 53 -3.61 -4.67 -9.41
N VAL A 54 -4.29 -5.71 -9.94
CA VAL A 54 -5.06 -6.65 -9.13
C VAL A 54 -4.14 -7.47 -8.23
N VAL A 55 -3.06 -8.04 -8.77
CA VAL A 55 -2.11 -8.86 -7.99
C VAL A 55 -1.39 -8.00 -6.96
N GLY A 56 -0.90 -6.82 -7.35
CA GLY A 56 -0.24 -5.90 -6.45
C GLY A 56 -1.18 -5.37 -5.37
N GLY A 57 -2.44 -5.07 -5.71
CA GLY A 57 -3.43 -4.58 -4.75
C GLY A 57 -3.87 -5.64 -3.75
N LEU A 58 -4.15 -6.86 -4.21
CA LEU A 58 -4.50 -7.97 -3.31
C LEU A 58 -3.31 -8.35 -2.42
N GLY A 59 -2.11 -8.46 -2.99
CA GLY A 59 -0.89 -8.76 -2.23
C GLY A 59 -0.57 -7.67 -1.21
N GLY A 60 -0.61 -6.41 -1.63
CA GLY A 60 -0.38 -5.26 -0.74
C GLY A 60 -1.39 -5.15 0.38
N ALA A 61 -2.67 -5.46 0.13
CA ALA A 61 -3.70 -5.47 1.16
C ALA A 61 -3.52 -6.62 2.15
N ALA A 62 -3.22 -7.82 1.66
CA ALA A 62 -2.97 -8.98 2.50
C ALA A 62 -1.75 -8.78 3.41
N ILE A 63 -0.65 -8.25 2.85
CA ILE A 63 0.55 -7.92 3.63
C ILE A 63 0.21 -6.83 4.65
N GLY A 64 -0.44 -5.73 4.25
CA GLY A 64 -0.83 -4.66 5.16
C GLY A 64 -1.69 -5.13 6.33
N ALA A 65 -2.67 -6.00 6.09
CA ALA A 65 -3.46 -6.64 7.13
C ALA A 65 -2.59 -7.52 8.04
N ALA A 66 -1.71 -8.33 7.47
CA ALA A 66 -0.89 -9.31 8.20
C ALA A 66 0.17 -8.65 9.08
N THR A 67 0.80 -7.55 8.66
CA THR A 67 1.81 -6.82 9.46
C THR A 67 1.21 -5.85 10.47
N THR A 68 -0.11 -5.81 10.63
CA THR A 68 -0.75 -4.92 11.60
C THR A 68 -0.36 -5.33 13.03
N PRO A 69 0.14 -4.40 13.86
CA PRO A 69 0.40 -4.66 15.27
C PRO A 69 -0.89 -5.09 15.96
N ARG A 70 -0.89 -6.26 16.59
CA ARG A 70 -2.00 -6.71 17.42
C ARG A 70 -1.80 -6.11 18.80
N ASN A 71 -2.76 -5.33 19.27
CA ASN A 71 -2.73 -4.70 20.59
C ASN A 71 -3.11 -5.74 21.66
N ASP A 72 -2.35 -6.82 21.76
CA ASP A 72 -2.54 -7.85 22.80
C ASP A 72 -2.11 -7.36 24.20
N TYR A 73 -1.79 -6.07 24.35
CA TYR A 73 -1.38 -5.45 25.62
C TYR A 73 -2.52 -5.24 26.64
N TYR A 74 -3.80 -5.47 26.28
CA TYR A 74 -4.93 -5.39 27.22
C TYR A 74 -5.33 -6.75 27.83
N TYR A 75 -4.59 -7.84 27.52
CA TYR A 75 -4.89 -9.20 28.04
C TYR A 75 -3.65 -9.94 28.62
N ARG A 76 -2.57 -9.22 28.94
CA ARG A 76 -1.43 -9.75 29.71
C ARG A 76 -1.23 -8.94 30.98
#